data_AF-A0AAF0JD59-F1
#
_entry.id   AF-A0AAF0JD59-F1
#
_cell.length_a   1.000
_cell.length_b   1.000
_cell.length_c   1.000
_cell.angle_alpha   90.00
_cell.angle_beta   90.00
_cell.angle_gamma   90.00
#
_symmetry.space_group_name_H-M   'P 1'
#
loop_
_entity.id
_entity.type
_entity.pdbx_description
1 polymer ?
#
loop_
_entity_poly.entity_id
_entity_poly.type
_entity_poly.pdbx_seq_one_letter_code
_entity_poly.pdbx_strand_id
1 'polypeptide(L)'
;MYELIRRDVVPVFLEWTARYGSVVRIWGTFGEPRLLLTDPVGMDYILRKRAYAYPKVRIVRRMLGKVMGFGLLAAEGEAHRRQKRAIQPGFSNRSIHKLTPIFQRHAHLLYEHLLDLIKEQSDDALVDIYRLMGSAALDAIGSAAFHIEFNSLAQAKARSDGRVLSTHPLMVAFERTLDIATANSMARNLFDAITMVFPRLEKLPIGVESAQFRETAQVLTRVASQLVQEAKDSVLGPASKLYHAQTEEERPDLLAALLRANANAKRPNDQKSSVLDKTELSDNELTAQLSTFLFAGHETTATQMTWLIWALAQHQHFQVKLREEIRALRRRLKLQQQSRSGALDEYRDLTMEELDSLPYLDACIRESLRLHGAIHTTSRMATEKDVVPCSDGRRVLIEKDTVVMIPLAAISQDPALWGKDASTFNPERCALRRTVFQQLRLNTNAASNAANPLDGPTLDTVKQQWKKARFAKDTETATVLGGILTDLQYAQKTKAQANQKPPSIIKMIQKGIKKRADAARAYRQAKPEPRADLAEKEERQIKLLETFLPEREN
;
A
#
# COMPACT_ATOMS: atom_id res chain seq x y z
N MET A 1 28.32 -15.95 0.29
CA MET A 1 28.40 -14.95 1.37
C MET A 1 29.52 -13.93 1.16
N TYR A 2 30.76 -14.36 0.90
CA TYR A 2 31.89 -13.46 0.66
C TYR A 2 31.62 -12.40 -0.43
N GLU A 3 30.98 -12.77 -1.54
CA GLU A 3 30.59 -11.83 -2.59
C GLU A 3 29.62 -10.74 -2.12
N LEU A 4 28.65 -11.08 -1.25
CA LEU A 4 27.67 -10.14 -0.71
C LEU A 4 28.27 -9.13 0.28
N ILE A 5 29.48 -9.39 0.79
CA ILE A 5 30.20 -8.46 1.69
C ILE A 5 31.02 -7.44 0.88
N ARG A 6 31.47 -7.81 -0.33
CA ARG A 6 32.42 -7.02 -1.13
C ARG A 6 31.81 -6.32 -2.34
N ARG A 7 30.71 -6.85 -2.86
CA ARG A 7 30.05 -6.36 -4.07
C ARG A 7 28.67 -5.82 -3.71
N ASP A 8 28.16 -4.94 -4.57
CA ASP A 8 26.75 -4.58 -4.54
C ASP A 8 25.88 -5.85 -4.67
N VAL A 9 24.86 -5.94 -3.83
CA VAL A 9 23.97 -7.10 -3.72
C VAL A 9 23.13 -7.30 -4.97
N VAL A 10 22.75 -6.23 -5.69
CA VAL A 10 21.86 -6.34 -6.85
C VAL A 10 22.54 -7.08 -8.01
N PRO A 11 23.74 -6.67 -8.49
CA PRO A 11 24.46 -7.42 -9.52
C PRO A 11 24.73 -8.88 -9.15
N VAL A 12 25.07 -9.15 -7.89
CA VAL A 12 25.34 -10.51 -7.41
C VAL A 12 24.08 -11.38 -7.50
N PHE A 13 22.94 -10.87 -7.05
CA PHE A 13 21.68 -11.61 -7.15
C PHE A 13 21.25 -11.83 -8.60
N LEU A 14 21.41 -10.84 -9.47
CA LEU A 14 21.14 -10.98 -10.91
C LEU A 14 22.03 -12.04 -11.56
N GLU A 15 23.33 -12.04 -11.26
CA GLU A 15 24.29 -13.03 -11.75
C GLU A 15 23.89 -14.45 -11.30
N TRP A 16 23.55 -14.62 -10.02
CA TRP A 16 23.13 -15.91 -9.50
C TRP A 16 21.80 -16.38 -10.08
N THR A 17 20.81 -15.49 -10.23
CA THR A 17 19.53 -15.83 -10.85
C THR A 17 19.70 -16.20 -12.34
N ALA A 18 20.56 -15.49 -13.08
CA ALA A 18 20.86 -15.82 -14.47
C ALA A 18 21.56 -17.19 -14.60
N ARG A 19 22.45 -17.52 -13.67
CA ARG A 19 23.25 -18.75 -13.71
C ARG A 19 22.51 -19.99 -13.20
N TYR A 20 21.75 -19.85 -12.11
CA TYR A 20 21.17 -20.98 -11.38
C TYR A 20 19.63 -21.01 -11.43
N GLY A 21 19.01 -20.00 -12.04
CA GLY A 21 17.56 -19.87 -12.15
C GLY A 21 16.91 -19.15 -10.97
N SER A 22 15.57 -19.20 -10.92
CA SER A 22 14.74 -18.40 -10.01
C SER A 22 14.76 -18.82 -8.52
N VAL A 23 15.47 -19.92 -8.21
CA VAL A 23 15.59 -20.46 -6.85
C VAL A 23 17.03 -20.93 -6.64
N VAL A 24 17.74 -20.26 -5.73
CA VAL A 24 19.16 -20.53 -5.47
C VAL A 24 19.38 -20.80 -3.99
N ARG A 25 19.91 -21.98 -3.66
CA ARG A 25 20.34 -22.28 -2.29
C ARG A 25 21.69 -21.62 -2.04
N ILE A 26 21.77 -20.81 -0.99
CA ILE A 26 23.00 -20.15 -0.57
C ILE A 26 23.25 -20.42 0.91
N TRP A 27 24.52 -20.38 1.31
CA TRP A 27 24.91 -20.55 2.70
C TRP A 27 25.16 -19.20 3.36
N GLY A 28 24.46 -19.01 4.47
CA GLY A 28 24.54 -17.90 5.41
C GLY A 28 25.83 -17.93 6.23
N THR A 29 25.87 -17.09 7.27
CA THR A 29 26.97 -17.11 8.24
C THR A 29 26.91 -18.42 9.00
N PHE A 30 28.07 -18.99 9.34
CA PHE A 30 28.17 -20.28 10.04
C PHE A 30 27.38 -21.44 9.40
N GLY A 31 27.18 -21.42 8.07
CA GLY A 31 26.49 -22.50 7.35
C GLY A 31 24.97 -22.50 7.52
N GLU A 32 24.35 -21.38 7.92
CA GLU A 32 22.89 -21.26 7.95
C GLU A 32 22.29 -21.47 6.54
N PRO A 33 21.33 -22.38 6.35
CA PRO A 33 20.70 -22.57 5.04
C PRO A 33 19.84 -21.36 4.69
N ARG A 34 20.09 -20.77 3.51
CA ARG A 34 19.27 -19.71 2.94
C ARG A 34 18.82 -20.07 1.54
N LEU A 35 17.67 -19.54 1.16
CA LEU A 35 17.10 -19.69 -0.18
C LEU A 35 16.87 -18.30 -0.78
N LEU A 36 17.58 -17.98 -1.86
CA LEU A 36 17.25 -16.84 -2.69
C LEU A 36 16.07 -17.21 -3.59
N LEU A 37 14.98 -16.46 -3.49
CA LEU A 37 13.74 -16.74 -4.22
C LEU A 37 13.34 -15.52 -5.06
N THR A 38 13.37 -15.68 -6.38
CA THR A 38 12.88 -14.71 -7.36
C THR A 38 11.70 -15.24 -8.19
N ASP A 39 11.31 -16.51 -7.98
CA ASP A 39 10.17 -17.13 -8.65
C ASP A 39 8.83 -16.51 -8.20
N PRO A 40 7.98 -16.01 -9.12
CA PRO A 40 6.74 -15.33 -8.77
C PRO A 40 5.70 -16.25 -8.11
N VAL A 41 5.65 -17.54 -8.49
CA VAL A 41 4.71 -18.52 -7.91
C VAL A 41 5.15 -18.88 -6.49
N GLY A 42 6.45 -19.09 -6.29
CA GLY A 42 7.03 -19.33 -4.97
C GLY A 42 6.85 -18.12 -4.04
N MET A 43 7.05 -16.90 -4.55
CA MET A 43 6.82 -15.67 -3.80
C MET A 43 5.36 -15.51 -3.37
N ASP A 44 4.41 -15.72 -4.28
CA ASP A 44 2.97 -15.68 -3.96
C ASP A 44 2.59 -16.72 -2.90
N TYR A 45 3.16 -17.93 -3.03
CA TYR A 45 2.95 -19.00 -2.06
C TYR A 45 3.43 -18.60 -0.66
N ILE A 46 4.67 -18.12 -0.52
CA ILE A 46 5.26 -17.76 0.77
C ILE A 46 4.66 -16.49 1.35
N LEU A 47 4.55 -15.41 0.56
CA LEU A 47 4.18 -14.08 1.06
C LEU A 47 2.68 -13.91 1.27
N ARG A 48 1.84 -14.69 0.58
CA ARG A 48 0.38 -14.54 0.64
C ARG A 48 -0.34 -15.80 1.09
N LYS A 49 -0.12 -16.95 0.45
CA LYS A 49 -0.89 -18.18 0.74
C LYS A 49 -0.51 -18.79 2.09
N ARG A 50 0.78 -18.87 2.40
CA ARG A 50 1.35 -19.47 3.62
C ARG A 50 2.04 -18.44 4.52
N ALA A 51 1.68 -17.15 4.43
CA ALA A 51 2.37 -16.05 5.11
C ALA A 51 2.65 -16.26 6.61
N TYR A 52 1.76 -16.94 7.34
CA TYR A 52 1.92 -17.19 8.78
C TYR A 52 2.84 -18.38 9.12
N ALA A 53 3.13 -19.28 8.17
CA ALA A 53 4.16 -20.31 8.29
C ALA A 53 5.57 -19.76 7.97
N TYR A 54 5.62 -18.52 7.50
CA TYR A 54 6.83 -17.81 7.10
C TYR A 54 6.87 -16.43 7.78
N PRO A 55 7.03 -16.34 9.10
CA PRO A 55 7.20 -15.06 9.80
C PRO A 55 8.52 -14.38 9.40
N LYS A 56 8.68 -13.11 9.81
CA LYS A 56 9.97 -12.41 9.69
C LYS A 56 11.05 -13.14 10.51
N VAL A 57 12.28 -13.07 10.02
CA VAL A 57 13.46 -13.62 10.70
C VAL A 57 13.60 -13.00 12.10
N ARG A 58 14.00 -13.81 13.10
CA ARG A 58 14.06 -13.42 14.52
C ARG A 58 14.78 -12.10 14.78
N ILE A 59 15.94 -11.89 14.15
CA ILE A 59 16.76 -10.69 14.32
C ILE A 59 16.03 -9.43 13.82
N VAL A 60 15.41 -9.52 12.64
CA VAL A 60 14.63 -8.43 12.03
C VAL A 60 13.42 -8.10 12.90
N ARG A 61 12.67 -9.12 13.33
CA ARG A 61 11.51 -8.93 14.19
C ARG A 61 11.88 -8.26 15.52
N ARG A 62 13.01 -8.64 16.12
CA ARG A 62 13.50 -8.03 17.37
C ARG A 62 13.92 -6.58 17.15
N MET A 63 14.72 -6.31 16.12
CA MET A 63 15.15 -4.96 15.79
C MET A 63 13.94 -4.05 15.63
N LEU A 64 12.94 -4.46 14.84
CA LEU A 64 11.70 -3.72 14.67
C LEU A 64 10.98 -3.53 16.02
N GLY A 65 10.78 -4.61 16.79
CA GLY A 65 10.12 -4.55 18.09
C GLY A 65 10.78 -3.62 19.10
N LYS A 66 12.09 -3.38 18.98
CA LYS A 66 12.83 -2.46 19.85
C LYS A 66 12.87 -1.01 19.37
N VAL A 67 12.76 -0.78 18.07
CA VAL A 67 12.68 0.58 17.51
C VAL A 67 11.25 1.14 17.67
N MET A 68 10.22 0.33 17.37
CA MET A 68 8.84 0.81 17.26
C MET A 68 7.82 0.05 18.11
N GLY A 69 8.25 -0.87 18.98
CA GLY A 69 7.34 -1.75 19.71
C GLY A 69 6.74 -2.88 18.85
N PHE A 70 5.94 -3.74 19.47
CA PHE A 70 5.27 -4.86 18.79
C PHE A 70 3.94 -4.45 18.13
N GLY A 71 4.00 -3.42 17.28
CA GLY A 71 2.91 -2.98 16.42
C GLY A 71 2.80 -3.83 15.15
N LEU A 72 2.00 -3.39 14.17
CA LEU A 72 1.62 -4.16 12.98
C LEU A 72 2.83 -4.69 12.19
N LEU A 73 3.95 -3.96 12.19
CA LEU A 73 5.15 -4.35 11.47
C LEU A 73 5.95 -5.48 12.17
N ALA A 74 5.92 -5.56 13.50
CA ALA A 74 6.69 -6.52 14.29
C ALA A 74 5.84 -7.64 14.92
N ALA A 75 4.52 -7.45 15.03
CA ALA A 75 3.58 -8.48 15.44
C ALA A 75 3.54 -9.62 14.41
N GLU A 76 3.33 -10.84 14.90
CA GLU A 76 3.20 -12.05 14.07
C GLU A 76 2.03 -12.92 14.59
N GLY A 77 1.57 -13.86 13.78
CA GLY A 77 0.52 -14.81 14.16
C GLY A 77 -0.83 -14.16 14.50
N GLU A 78 -1.48 -14.62 15.58
CA GLU A 78 -2.79 -14.12 16.02
C GLU A 78 -2.76 -12.65 16.44
N ALA A 79 -1.68 -12.19 17.07
CA ALA A 79 -1.53 -10.78 17.43
C ALA A 79 -1.56 -9.89 16.17
N HIS A 80 -0.81 -10.27 15.13
CA HIS A 80 -0.84 -9.57 13.85
C HIS A 80 -2.23 -9.62 13.20
N ARG A 81 -2.91 -10.77 13.20
CA ARG A 81 -4.29 -10.90 12.66
C ARG A 81 -5.26 -9.94 13.35
N ARG A 82 -5.21 -9.89 14.68
CA ARG A 82 -6.07 -9.01 15.50
C ARG A 82 -5.76 -7.54 15.24
N GLN A 83 -4.49 -7.15 15.35
CA GLN A 83 -4.06 -5.77 15.12
C GLN A 83 -4.41 -5.28 13.71
N LYS A 84 -4.14 -6.10 12.68
CA LYS A 84 -4.50 -5.79 11.29
C LYS A 84 -5.99 -5.56 11.12
N ARG A 85 -6.83 -6.40 11.72
CA ARG A 85 -8.30 -6.28 11.64
C ARG A 85 -8.79 -4.98 12.29
N ALA A 86 -8.22 -4.59 13.43
CA ALA A 86 -8.57 -3.35 14.13
C ALA A 86 -8.22 -2.09 13.31
N ILE A 87 -7.07 -2.12 12.62
CA ILE A 87 -6.51 -0.95 11.92
C ILE A 87 -7.07 -0.77 10.51
N GLN A 88 -7.40 -1.86 9.81
CA GLN A 88 -7.78 -1.84 8.39
C GLN A 88 -8.87 -0.82 7.99
N PRO A 89 -9.92 -0.56 8.78
CA PRO A 89 -10.96 0.43 8.42
C PRO A 89 -10.41 1.86 8.25
N GLY A 90 -9.40 2.23 9.04
CA GLY A 90 -8.75 3.54 8.94
C GLY A 90 -7.99 3.75 7.63
N PHE A 91 -7.68 2.67 6.91
CA PHE A 91 -6.99 2.67 5.62
C PHE A 91 -7.91 2.28 4.45
N SER A 92 -9.22 2.49 4.58
CA SER A 92 -10.14 2.34 3.44
C SER A 92 -9.89 3.44 2.39
N ASN A 93 -10.22 3.21 1.11
CA ASN A 93 -10.11 4.25 0.08
C ASN A 93 -10.84 5.54 0.48
N ARG A 94 -12.03 5.42 1.10
CA ARG A 94 -12.77 6.59 1.59
C ARG A 94 -12.00 7.35 2.66
N SER A 95 -11.37 6.63 3.59
CA SER A 95 -10.55 7.24 4.66
C SER A 95 -9.32 7.93 4.08
N ILE A 96 -8.61 7.28 3.15
CA ILE A 96 -7.41 7.83 2.49
C ILE A 96 -7.77 9.08 1.67
N HIS A 97 -8.88 9.07 0.92
CA HIS A 97 -9.30 10.23 0.13
C HIS A 97 -9.55 11.46 1.01
N LYS A 98 -10.03 11.28 2.24
CA LYS A 98 -10.22 12.39 3.21
C LYS A 98 -8.91 13.03 3.66
N LEU A 99 -7.77 12.33 3.54
CA LEU A 99 -6.45 12.83 3.92
C LEU A 99 -5.79 13.68 2.81
N THR A 100 -6.33 13.67 1.59
CA THR A 100 -5.77 14.40 0.44
C THR A 100 -5.50 15.88 0.74
N PRO A 101 -6.43 16.65 1.35
CA PRO A 101 -6.17 18.06 1.64
C PRO A 101 -5.02 18.27 2.64
N ILE A 102 -4.82 17.33 3.57
CA ILE A 102 -3.71 17.37 4.53
C ILE A 102 -2.38 17.19 3.80
N PHE A 103 -2.29 16.20 2.91
CA PHE A 103 -1.09 15.99 2.11
C PHE A 103 -0.79 17.14 1.17
N GLN A 104 -1.82 17.77 0.59
CA GLN A 104 -1.66 18.95 -0.26
C GLN A 104 -1.15 20.14 0.53
N ARG A 105 -1.70 20.41 1.72
CA ARG A 105 -1.19 21.47 2.61
C ARG A 105 0.31 21.29 2.89
N HIS A 106 0.74 20.08 3.26
CA HIS A 106 2.16 19.81 3.54
C HIS A 106 3.05 19.87 2.28
N ALA A 107 2.51 19.53 1.11
CA ALA A 107 3.21 19.74 -0.16
C ALA A 107 3.42 21.23 -0.47
N HIS A 108 2.46 22.10 -0.16
CA HIS A 108 2.62 23.56 -0.29
C HIS A 108 3.64 24.11 0.69
N LEU A 109 3.60 23.71 1.97
CA LEU A 109 4.60 24.14 2.96
C LEU A 109 6.02 23.76 2.53
N LEU A 110 6.20 22.58 1.96
CA LEU A 110 7.47 22.15 1.40
C LEU A 110 7.89 22.98 0.18
N TYR A 111 6.95 23.30 -0.71
CA TYR A 111 7.20 24.14 -1.87
C TYR A 111 7.59 25.57 -1.47
N GLU A 112 6.85 26.20 -0.55
CA GLU A 112 7.15 27.52 0.00
C GLU A 112 8.53 27.54 0.66
N HIS A 113 8.83 26.53 1.48
CA HIS A 113 10.13 26.42 2.12
C HIS A 113 11.28 26.30 1.10
N LEU A 114 11.10 25.52 0.03
CA LEU A 114 12.09 25.43 -1.05
C LEU A 114 12.27 26.75 -1.80
N LEU A 115 11.18 27.50 -2.06
CA LEU A 115 11.26 28.81 -2.68
C LEU A 115 12.02 29.81 -1.82
N ASP A 116 11.77 29.82 -0.52
CA ASP A 116 12.45 30.74 0.40
C ASP A 116 13.94 30.41 0.50
N LEU A 117 14.32 29.13 0.52
CA LEU A 117 15.72 28.71 0.43
C LEU A 117 16.40 29.19 -0.86
N ILE A 118 15.71 29.15 -2.00
CA ILE A 118 16.23 29.66 -3.28
C ILE A 118 16.41 31.18 -3.22
N LYS A 119 15.43 31.93 -2.70
CA LYS A 119 15.52 33.39 -2.57
C LYS A 119 16.69 33.82 -1.67
N GLU A 120 16.98 33.06 -0.63
CA GLU A 120 18.07 33.36 0.32
C GLU A 120 19.48 33.12 -0.25
N GLN A 121 19.65 32.17 -1.18
CA GLN A 121 20.97 31.71 -1.66
C GLN A 121 21.38 32.25 -3.04
N SER A 122 20.63 33.19 -3.63
CA SER A 122 20.67 33.63 -5.05
C SER A 122 19.96 32.64 -5.99
N ASP A 123 19.66 33.03 -7.24
CA ASP A 123 18.77 32.32 -8.19
C ASP A 123 18.99 30.79 -8.31
N ASP A 124 20.17 30.28 -7.91
CA ASP A 124 20.47 28.87 -7.73
C ASP A 124 20.80 28.52 -6.27
N ALA A 125 20.18 27.47 -5.73
CA ALA A 125 20.46 26.92 -4.40
C ALA A 125 20.79 25.42 -4.46
N LEU A 126 21.82 25.02 -3.71
CA LEU A 126 22.15 23.61 -3.50
C LEU A 126 21.46 23.15 -2.21
N VAL A 127 20.64 22.08 -2.27
CA VAL A 127 19.86 21.62 -1.12
C VAL A 127 19.84 20.09 -1.03
N ASP A 128 20.11 19.57 0.17
CA ASP A 128 19.85 18.18 0.54
C ASP A 128 18.34 17.93 0.67
N ILE A 129 17.76 17.49 -0.44
CA ILE A 129 16.32 17.24 -0.53
C ILE A 129 15.86 16.07 0.35
N TYR A 130 16.73 15.12 0.73
CA TYR A 130 16.35 13.96 1.53
C TYR A 130 15.84 14.37 2.90
N ARG A 131 16.58 15.28 3.55
CA ARG A 131 16.25 15.79 4.88
C ARG A 131 14.96 16.60 4.89
N LEU A 132 14.72 17.39 3.85
CA LEU A 132 13.47 18.15 3.70
C LEU A 132 12.27 17.24 3.45
N MET A 133 12.42 16.25 2.57
CA MET A 133 11.39 15.23 2.32
C MET A 133 11.06 14.44 3.59
N GLY A 134 12.07 14.14 4.41
CA GLY A 134 11.90 13.59 5.73
C GLY A 134 11.01 14.46 6.60
N SER A 135 11.47 15.68 6.92
CA SER A 135 10.69 16.61 7.74
C SER A 135 9.25 16.81 7.26
N ALA A 136 9.04 17.00 5.95
CA ALA A 136 7.70 17.15 5.37
C ALA A 136 6.84 15.87 5.49
N ALA A 137 7.43 14.68 5.30
CA ALA A 137 6.71 13.43 5.47
C ALA A 137 6.34 13.17 6.94
N LEU A 138 7.17 13.62 7.89
CA LEU A 138 6.90 13.49 9.33
C LEU A 138 5.73 14.39 9.73
N ASP A 139 5.74 15.64 9.27
CA ASP A 139 4.65 16.58 9.49
C ASP A 139 3.34 16.07 8.84
N ALA A 140 3.43 15.56 7.61
CA ALA A 140 2.28 14.99 6.90
C ALA A 140 1.65 13.79 7.61
N ILE A 141 2.45 12.81 8.06
CA ILE A 141 1.90 11.65 8.79
C ILE A 141 1.42 12.06 10.19
N GLY A 142 2.07 13.03 10.83
CA GLY A 142 1.63 13.64 12.09
C GLY A 142 0.21 14.19 11.99
N SER A 143 -0.03 15.09 11.04
CA SER A 143 -1.35 15.71 10.85
C SER A 143 -2.38 14.70 10.35
N ALA A 144 -2.00 13.81 9.43
CA ALA A 144 -2.95 12.88 8.80
C ALA A 144 -3.37 11.72 9.72
N ALA A 145 -2.43 11.11 10.45
CA ALA A 145 -2.73 9.94 11.28
C ALA A 145 -3.16 10.33 12.70
N PHE A 146 -2.67 11.46 13.22
CA PHE A 146 -2.79 11.81 14.64
C PHE A 146 -3.33 13.22 14.91
N HIS A 147 -3.53 14.03 13.87
CA HIS A 147 -3.90 15.44 14.01
C HIS A 147 -2.89 16.25 14.83
N ILE A 148 -1.60 15.98 14.63
CA ILE A 148 -0.49 16.64 15.34
C ILE A 148 0.39 17.36 14.33
N GLU A 149 0.68 18.63 14.62
CA GLU A 149 1.62 19.44 13.86
C GLU A 149 3.00 19.40 14.54
N PHE A 150 3.92 18.56 14.04
CA PHE A 150 5.29 18.50 14.57
C PHE A 150 6.12 19.74 14.19
N ASN A 151 5.79 20.38 13.06
CA ASN A 151 6.52 21.51 12.49
C ASN A 151 8.02 21.21 12.30
N SER A 152 8.34 19.98 11.91
CA SER A 152 9.70 19.51 11.64
C SER A 152 10.31 20.23 10.43
N LEU A 153 9.50 20.56 9.42
CA LEU A 153 9.96 21.27 8.23
C LEU A 153 10.40 22.71 8.54
N ALA A 154 9.63 23.43 9.35
CA ALA A 154 9.96 24.80 9.75
C ALA A 154 11.28 24.91 10.55
N GLN A 155 11.71 23.81 11.18
CA GLN A 155 12.97 23.72 11.91
C GLN A 155 14.16 23.29 11.03
N ALA A 156 13.90 22.81 9.81
CA ALA A 156 14.93 22.42 8.88
C ALA A 156 15.61 23.67 8.31
N LYS A 157 16.93 23.77 8.47
CA LYS A 157 17.71 24.89 7.91
C LYS A 157 18.78 24.37 6.97
N ALA A 158 18.81 24.92 5.76
CA ALA A 158 19.90 24.67 4.82
C ALA A 158 21.14 25.49 5.21
N ARG A 159 22.31 24.88 5.09
CA ARG A 159 23.59 25.55 5.19
C ARG A 159 24.05 25.97 3.79
N SER A 160 25.07 26.83 3.73
CA SER A 160 25.68 27.28 2.47
C SER A 160 26.36 26.16 1.67
N ASP A 161 26.67 25.01 2.28
CA ASP A 161 27.18 23.81 1.61
C ASP A 161 26.05 22.89 1.09
N GLY A 162 24.80 23.33 1.20
CA GLY A 162 23.59 22.62 0.83
C GLY A 162 23.12 21.54 1.79
N ARG A 163 23.85 21.26 2.88
CA ARG A 163 23.38 20.31 3.90
C ARG A 163 22.22 20.91 4.69
N VAL A 164 21.19 20.12 4.92
CA VAL A 164 20.07 20.50 5.78
C VAL A 164 20.22 19.84 7.15
N LEU A 165 20.22 20.66 8.20
CA LEU A 165 20.18 20.18 9.58
C LEU A 165 18.73 20.21 10.05
N SER A 166 18.15 19.04 10.33
CA SER A 166 16.90 18.95 11.09
C SER A 166 17.25 18.84 12.57
N THR A 167 16.74 19.77 13.38
CA THR A 167 16.92 19.75 14.84
C THR A 167 15.77 19.06 15.57
N HIS A 168 14.76 18.57 14.83
CA HIS A 168 13.58 18.00 15.47
C HIS A 168 13.93 16.71 16.23
N PRO A 169 13.63 16.60 17.54
CA PRO A 169 14.06 15.46 18.37
C PRO A 169 13.63 14.09 17.84
N LEU A 170 12.44 13.99 17.23
CA LEU A 170 11.98 12.74 16.61
C LEU A 170 12.83 12.33 15.40
N MET A 171 13.17 13.27 14.52
CA MET A 171 14.00 13.00 13.34
C MET A 171 15.38 12.50 13.78
N VAL A 172 15.99 13.21 14.72
CA VAL A 172 17.29 12.83 15.28
C VAL A 172 17.22 11.44 15.94
N ALA A 173 16.14 11.13 16.67
CA ALA A 173 15.97 9.83 17.30
C ALA A 173 15.76 8.70 16.28
N PHE A 174 14.97 8.93 15.22
CA PHE A 174 14.76 7.95 14.16
C PHE A 174 16.06 7.67 13.40
N GLU A 175 16.79 8.71 13.00
CA GLU A 175 18.06 8.54 12.30
C GLU A 175 19.09 7.80 13.16
N ARG A 176 19.28 8.22 14.42
CA ARG A 176 20.22 7.54 15.32
C ARG A 176 19.84 6.09 15.60
N THR A 177 18.55 5.78 15.78
CA THR A 177 18.12 4.40 15.98
C THR A 177 18.33 3.56 14.72
N LEU A 178 18.10 4.12 13.53
CA LEU A 178 18.40 3.47 12.26
C LEU A 178 19.89 3.25 12.06
N ASP A 179 20.72 4.30 12.19
CA ASP A 179 22.18 4.22 12.07
C ASP A 179 22.75 3.17 13.01
N ILE A 180 22.29 3.18 14.28
CA ILE A 180 22.69 2.14 15.21
C ILE A 180 22.14 0.80 14.75
N ALA A 181 20.90 0.65 14.30
CA ALA A 181 20.36 -0.65 13.92
C ALA A 181 20.98 -1.24 12.64
N THR A 182 21.40 -0.40 11.69
CA THR A 182 21.90 -0.78 10.36
C THR A 182 23.40 -0.56 10.20
N ALA A 183 24.11 -0.19 11.26
CA ALA A 183 25.56 0.02 11.23
C ALA A 183 26.28 -1.17 10.59
N ASN A 184 26.89 -0.93 9.42
CA ASN A 184 27.56 -1.97 8.66
C ASN A 184 29.06 -1.98 8.99
N SER A 185 29.43 -2.58 10.12
CA SER A 185 30.83 -2.84 10.47
C SER A 185 31.13 -4.33 10.47
N MET A 186 32.33 -4.72 10.05
CA MET A 186 32.74 -6.13 10.02
C MET A 186 32.63 -6.78 11.41
N ALA A 187 33.02 -6.06 12.46
CA ALA A 187 32.91 -6.52 13.85
C ALA A 187 31.45 -6.73 14.26
N ARG A 188 30.54 -5.85 13.83
CA ARG A 188 29.11 -5.98 14.12
C ARG A 188 28.44 -7.12 13.37
N ASN A 189 28.73 -7.24 12.07
CA ASN A 189 28.24 -8.37 11.27
C ASN A 189 28.73 -9.72 11.84
N LEU A 190 29.98 -9.76 12.33
CA LEU A 190 30.53 -10.92 13.01
C LEU A 190 29.81 -11.19 14.34
N PHE A 191 29.55 -10.15 15.13
CA PHE A 191 28.79 -10.27 16.38
C PHE A 191 27.36 -10.76 16.14
N ASP A 192 26.65 -10.18 15.18
CA ASP A 192 25.30 -10.60 14.79
C ASP A 192 25.30 -12.05 14.28
N ALA A 193 26.34 -12.46 13.55
CA ALA A 193 26.51 -13.85 13.16
C ALA A 193 26.73 -14.78 14.36
N ILE A 194 27.55 -14.39 15.33
CA ILE A 194 27.84 -15.16 16.54
C ILE A 194 26.56 -15.31 17.38
N THR A 195 25.76 -14.25 17.51
CA THR A 195 24.50 -14.28 18.26
C THR A 195 23.45 -15.20 17.63
N MET A 196 23.56 -15.48 16.33
CA MET A 196 22.72 -16.48 15.65
C MET A 196 22.98 -17.89 16.19
N VAL A 197 24.25 -18.24 16.42
CA VAL A 197 24.68 -19.54 16.97
C VAL A 197 24.51 -19.58 18.49
N PHE A 198 24.75 -18.46 19.17
CA PHE A 198 24.67 -18.33 20.62
C PHE A 198 23.66 -17.23 21.02
N PRO A 199 22.35 -17.53 21.03
CA PRO A 199 21.30 -16.53 21.29
C PRO A 199 21.43 -15.83 22.65
N ARG A 200 22.11 -16.44 23.63
CA ARG A 200 22.34 -15.81 24.93
C ARG A 200 23.25 -14.58 24.85
N LEU A 201 24.14 -14.51 23.87
CA LEU A 201 25.02 -13.35 23.64
C LEU A 201 24.26 -12.12 23.17
N GLU A 202 23.02 -12.31 22.69
CA GLU A 202 22.13 -11.21 22.34
C GLU A 202 21.71 -10.35 23.54
N LYS A 203 22.07 -10.72 24.78
CA LYS A 203 21.84 -9.87 25.97
C LYS A 203 22.99 -8.91 26.26
N LEU A 204 24.12 -9.04 25.57
CA LEU A 204 25.26 -8.14 25.75
C LEU A 204 24.90 -6.75 25.24
N PRO A 205 25.37 -5.67 25.88
CA PRO A 205 24.95 -4.30 25.58
C PRO A 205 25.60 -3.73 24.30
N ILE A 206 25.45 -4.42 23.17
CA ILE A 206 26.04 -4.11 21.87
C ILE A 206 24.91 -3.85 20.86
N GLY A 207 25.09 -2.87 19.97
CA GLY A 207 24.12 -2.56 18.92
C GLY A 207 22.75 -2.18 19.47
N VAL A 208 21.69 -2.90 19.10
CA VAL A 208 20.31 -2.66 19.57
C VAL A 208 20.10 -2.95 21.06
N GLU A 209 21.09 -3.52 21.75
CA GLU A 209 21.12 -3.72 23.21
C GLU A 209 21.99 -2.70 23.94
N SER A 210 22.64 -1.78 23.21
CA SER A 210 23.48 -0.75 23.82
C SER A 210 22.66 0.25 24.64
N ALA A 211 23.32 0.91 25.61
CA ALA A 211 22.72 2.00 26.38
C ALA A 211 22.30 3.17 25.46
N GLN A 212 23.15 3.51 24.48
CA GLN A 212 22.88 4.56 23.50
C GLN A 212 21.62 4.27 22.66
N PHE A 213 21.43 3.03 22.21
CA PHE A 213 20.21 2.63 21.50
C PHE A 213 18.98 2.78 22.39
N ARG A 214 19.05 2.30 23.65
CA ARG A 214 17.94 2.41 24.59
C ARG A 214 17.55 3.86 24.87
N GLU A 215 18.52 4.73 25.11
CA GLU A 215 18.29 6.15 25.34
C GLU A 215 17.58 6.81 24.15
N THR A 216 18.01 6.49 22.93
CA THR A 216 17.42 7.04 21.71
C THR A 216 16.01 6.49 21.46
N ALA A 217 15.81 5.18 21.62
CA ALA A 217 14.50 4.53 21.47
C ALA A 217 13.49 4.97 22.54
N GLN A 218 13.95 5.37 23.73
CA GLN A 218 13.12 5.94 24.77
C GLN A 218 12.49 7.28 24.35
N VAL A 219 13.16 8.10 23.54
CA VAL A 219 12.58 9.33 22.99
C VAL A 219 11.35 8.99 22.13
N LEU A 220 11.48 8.02 21.22
CA LEU A 220 10.38 7.57 20.36
C LEU A 220 9.20 7.02 21.16
N THR A 221 9.49 6.18 22.15
CA THR A 221 8.47 5.57 23.01
C THR A 221 7.77 6.62 23.87
N ARG A 222 8.53 7.58 24.42
CA ARG A 222 8.01 8.67 25.25
C ARG A 222 7.05 9.55 24.47
N VAL A 223 7.47 10.02 23.29
CA VAL A 223 6.61 10.85 22.43
C VAL A 223 5.37 10.05 22.05
N ALA A 224 5.51 8.82 21.54
CA ALA A 224 4.33 8.00 21.20
C ALA A 224 3.36 7.83 22.39
N SER A 225 3.88 7.65 23.61
CA SER A 225 3.05 7.51 24.81
C SER A 225 2.32 8.80 25.18
N GLN A 226 3.00 9.96 25.07
CA GLN A 226 2.38 11.27 25.25
C GLN A 226 1.26 11.49 24.24
N LEU A 227 1.48 11.17 22.97
CA LEU A 227 0.47 11.32 21.92
C LEU A 227 -0.76 10.43 22.14
N VAL A 228 -0.56 9.17 22.59
CA VAL A 228 -1.69 8.31 22.97
C VAL A 228 -2.49 8.93 24.10
N GLN A 229 -1.82 9.50 25.11
CA GLN A 229 -2.49 10.09 26.26
C GLN A 229 -3.29 11.34 25.86
N GLU A 230 -2.69 12.26 25.10
CA GLU A 230 -3.37 13.44 24.57
C GLU A 230 -4.58 13.08 23.72
N ALA A 231 -4.44 12.06 22.86
CA ALA A 231 -5.53 11.57 22.03
C ALA A 231 -6.66 10.98 22.88
N LYS A 232 -6.34 10.20 23.92
CA LYS A 232 -7.33 9.68 24.87
C LYS A 232 -8.08 10.79 25.58
N ASP A 233 -7.35 11.79 26.07
CA ASP A 233 -7.96 12.91 26.80
C ASP A 233 -8.90 13.71 25.89
N SER A 234 -8.54 13.89 24.61
CA SER A 234 -9.38 14.60 23.64
C SER A 234 -10.60 13.80 23.16
N VAL A 235 -10.51 12.47 23.06
CA VAL A 235 -11.57 11.61 22.49
C VAL A 235 -12.48 11.03 23.58
N LEU A 236 -11.93 10.64 24.72
CA LEU A 236 -12.63 9.93 25.79
C LEU A 236 -12.86 10.80 27.05
N GLY A 237 -12.31 12.02 27.07
CA GLY A 237 -12.44 12.93 28.20
C GLY A 237 -13.88 13.41 28.47
N PRO A 238 -14.15 13.95 29.67
CA PRO A 238 -15.50 14.40 30.07
C PRO A 238 -16.13 15.44 29.13
N ALA A 239 -15.30 16.28 28.50
CA ALA A 239 -15.74 17.30 27.55
C ALA A 239 -16.20 16.74 26.19
N SER A 240 -15.81 15.52 25.80
CA SER A 240 -16.22 14.93 24.52
C SER A 240 -17.68 14.40 24.57
N LYS A 241 -18.17 14.02 25.76
CA LYS A 241 -19.55 13.52 25.95
C LYS A 241 -20.63 14.57 25.65
N LEU A 242 -20.32 15.88 25.72
CA LEU A 242 -21.24 16.95 25.33
C LEU A 242 -21.25 17.24 23.82
N TYR A 243 -20.19 16.88 23.08
CA TYR A 243 -20.05 17.14 21.65
C TYR A 243 -20.55 16.00 20.74
N HIS A 244 -20.80 14.81 21.30
CA HIS A 244 -21.13 13.60 20.52
C HIS A 244 -22.55 13.54 19.93
N ALA A 245 -23.33 14.63 19.98
CA ALA A 245 -24.68 14.66 19.40
C ALA A 245 -24.76 15.21 17.97
N GLN A 246 -23.72 15.85 17.41
CA GLN A 246 -23.86 16.55 16.11
C GLN A 246 -22.72 16.38 15.08
N THR A 247 -21.53 15.87 15.42
CA THR A 247 -20.43 15.78 14.43
C THR A 247 -19.71 14.42 14.43
N GLU A 248 -20.36 13.40 13.87
CA GLU A 248 -19.70 12.14 13.48
C GLU A 248 -18.67 12.34 12.33
N GLU A 249 -18.63 13.51 11.70
CA GLU A 249 -17.87 13.78 10.47
C GLU A 249 -16.50 14.47 10.63
N GLU A 250 -16.16 15.03 11.80
CA GLU A 250 -15.09 16.05 11.86
C GLU A 250 -13.66 15.58 12.15
N ARG A 251 -13.42 14.34 12.58
CA ARG A 251 -12.04 13.88 12.88
C ARG A 251 -11.64 12.66 12.06
N PRO A 252 -11.00 12.85 10.89
CA PRO A 252 -10.50 11.76 10.04
C PRO A 252 -9.20 11.12 10.56
N ASP A 253 -8.77 11.39 11.79
CA ASP A 253 -7.52 10.84 12.32
C ASP A 253 -7.68 9.37 12.75
N LEU A 254 -6.65 8.58 12.41
CA LEU A 254 -6.62 7.13 12.56
C LEU A 254 -6.65 6.72 14.03
N LEU A 255 -6.03 7.51 14.90
CA LEU A 255 -5.93 7.22 16.32
C LEU A 255 -7.27 7.38 17.05
N ALA A 256 -8.03 8.44 16.79
CA ALA A 256 -9.38 8.60 17.33
C ALA A 256 -10.31 7.49 16.85
N ALA A 257 -10.18 7.04 15.59
CA ALA A 257 -10.93 5.90 15.09
C ALA A 257 -10.60 4.61 15.88
N LEU A 258 -9.32 4.35 16.16
CA LEU A 258 -8.88 3.21 16.98
C LEU A 258 -9.35 3.32 18.44
N LEU A 259 -9.25 4.51 19.06
CA LEU A 259 -9.69 4.75 20.43
C LEU A 259 -11.20 4.58 20.58
N ARG A 260 -11.99 5.07 19.61
CA ARG A 260 -13.45 4.86 19.58
C ARG A 260 -13.81 3.39 19.41
N ALA A 261 -13.12 2.66 18.52
CA ALA A 261 -13.32 1.23 18.35
C ALA A 261 -13.04 0.45 19.65
N ASN A 262 -11.94 0.77 20.34
CA ASN A 262 -11.62 0.22 21.65
C ASN A 262 -12.68 0.56 22.71
N ALA A 263 -13.21 1.78 22.72
CA ALA A 263 -14.24 2.20 23.67
C ALA A 263 -15.59 1.52 23.42
N ASN A 264 -15.97 1.34 22.16
CA ASN A 264 -17.20 0.65 21.78
C ASN A 264 -17.15 -0.86 22.11
N ALA A 265 -15.97 -1.47 22.01
CA ALA A 265 -15.75 -2.86 22.41
C ALA A 265 -16.04 -3.15 23.90
N LYS A 266 -15.96 -2.13 24.76
CA LYS A 266 -16.20 -2.25 26.21
C LYS A 266 -17.67 -2.08 26.62
N ARG A 267 -18.57 -1.74 25.70
CA ARG A 267 -19.99 -1.53 26.02
C ARG A 267 -20.70 -2.88 26.26
N PRO A 268 -21.37 -3.08 27.40
CA PRO A 268 -22.06 -4.33 27.67
C PRO A 268 -23.33 -4.44 26.80
N ASN A 269 -23.34 -5.44 25.93
CA ASN A 269 -24.53 -6.08 25.36
C ASN A 269 -25.50 -5.23 24.51
N ASP A 270 -25.01 -4.53 23.49
CA ASP A 270 -25.87 -4.04 22.40
C ASP A 270 -25.89 -5.05 21.24
N GLN A 271 -27.10 -5.42 20.78
CA GLN A 271 -27.36 -6.25 19.58
C GLN A 271 -26.79 -5.66 18.26
N LYS A 272 -26.05 -4.54 18.34
CA LYS A 272 -25.36 -3.85 17.26
C LYS A 272 -23.82 -3.86 17.40
N SER A 273 -23.23 -4.84 18.11
CA SER A 273 -21.77 -4.99 18.08
C SER A 273 -21.30 -5.31 16.65
N SER A 274 -20.56 -4.36 16.06
CA SER A 274 -19.85 -4.55 14.79
C SER A 274 -18.75 -5.59 14.99
N VAL A 275 -18.33 -6.26 13.93
CA VAL A 275 -17.15 -7.16 13.95
C VAL A 275 -15.89 -6.41 14.43
N LEU A 276 -15.87 -5.09 14.32
CA LEU A 276 -14.83 -4.18 14.81
C LEU A 276 -14.81 -4.02 16.34
N ASP A 277 -15.92 -4.27 17.03
CA ASP A 277 -16.08 -4.08 18.48
C ASP A 277 -15.53 -5.28 19.29
N LYS A 278 -14.86 -6.25 18.65
CA LYS A 278 -14.30 -7.45 19.32
C LYS A 278 -12.78 -7.53 19.32
N THR A 279 -12.09 -6.49 18.84
CA THR A 279 -10.62 -6.47 18.73
C THR A 279 -10.04 -5.25 19.41
N GLU A 280 -10.03 -5.27 20.75
CA GLU A 280 -9.38 -4.23 21.55
C GLU A 280 -7.85 -4.29 21.37
N LEU A 281 -7.23 -3.12 21.22
CA LEU A 281 -5.79 -2.92 21.34
C LEU A 281 -5.45 -2.42 22.75
N SER A 282 -4.50 -3.07 23.41
CA SER A 282 -4.01 -2.55 24.70
C SER A 282 -3.25 -1.23 24.52
N ASP A 283 -3.04 -0.48 25.60
CA ASP A 283 -2.29 0.79 25.56
C ASP A 283 -0.88 0.61 25.00
N ASN A 284 -0.19 -0.46 25.39
CA ASN A 284 1.13 -0.80 24.85
C ASN A 284 1.07 -1.08 23.35
N GLU A 285 0.00 -1.71 22.88
CA GLU A 285 -0.19 -1.97 21.46
C GLU A 285 -0.54 -0.70 20.70
N LEU A 286 -1.36 0.19 21.27
CA LEU A 286 -1.65 1.50 20.69
C LEU A 286 -0.36 2.32 20.56
N THR A 287 0.42 2.47 21.62
CA THR A 287 1.72 3.17 21.59
C THR A 287 2.64 2.56 20.53
N ALA A 288 2.72 1.23 20.46
CA ALA A 288 3.51 0.55 19.43
C ALA A 288 2.96 0.78 18.01
N GLN A 289 1.64 0.91 17.81
CA GLN A 289 1.08 1.27 16.51
C GLN A 289 1.42 2.71 16.13
N LEU A 290 1.36 3.66 17.06
CA LEU A 290 1.77 5.05 16.79
C LEU A 290 3.21 5.11 16.33
N SER A 291 4.12 4.48 17.07
CA SER A 291 5.53 4.39 16.67
C SER A 291 5.69 3.70 15.31
N THR A 292 4.91 2.65 15.04
CA THR A 292 4.92 1.95 13.74
C THR A 292 4.48 2.87 12.60
N PHE A 293 3.40 3.62 12.74
CA PHE A 293 2.90 4.52 11.68
C PHE A 293 3.81 5.72 11.46
N LEU A 294 4.32 6.34 12.54
CA LEU A 294 5.29 7.43 12.44
C LEU A 294 6.53 6.96 11.68
N PHE A 295 7.12 5.83 12.08
CA PHE A 295 8.33 5.32 11.45
C PHE A 295 8.09 4.85 10.01
N ALA A 296 7.12 3.96 9.81
CA ALA A 296 6.89 3.33 8.51
C ALA A 296 6.32 4.30 7.48
N GLY A 297 5.52 5.29 7.91
CA GLY A 297 4.91 6.29 7.04
C GLY A 297 5.84 7.44 6.65
N HIS A 298 6.78 7.81 7.53
CA HIS A 298 7.73 8.89 7.29
C HIS A 298 8.88 8.45 6.38
N GLU A 299 9.72 7.51 6.84
CA GLU A 299 11.04 7.25 6.24
C GLU A 299 10.91 6.69 4.82
N THR A 300 9.94 5.79 4.61
CA THR A 300 9.71 5.16 3.31
C THR A 300 9.18 6.17 2.28
N THR A 301 8.27 7.04 2.69
CA THR A 301 7.70 8.09 1.82
C THR A 301 8.77 9.13 1.48
N ALA A 302 9.55 9.58 2.46
CA ALA A 302 10.66 10.50 2.26
C ALA A 302 11.67 9.94 1.24
N THR A 303 12.14 8.71 1.47
CA THR A 303 13.05 8.00 0.55
C THR A 303 12.46 7.92 -0.86
N GLN A 304 11.19 7.55 -0.98
CA GLN A 304 10.54 7.40 -2.28
C GLN A 304 10.39 8.71 -3.03
N MET A 305 10.03 9.80 -2.34
CA MET A 305 9.92 11.13 -2.93
C MET A 305 11.30 11.64 -3.37
N THR A 306 12.33 11.45 -2.54
CA THR A 306 13.72 11.79 -2.89
C THR A 306 14.17 11.07 -4.16
N TRP A 307 13.95 9.76 -4.27
CA TRP A 307 14.31 9.02 -5.47
C TRP A 307 13.55 9.48 -6.72
N LEU A 308 12.26 9.79 -6.59
CA LEU A 308 11.47 10.32 -7.69
C LEU A 308 12.02 11.68 -8.17
N ILE A 309 12.31 12.59 -7.24
CA ILE A 309 12.84 13.93 -7.57
C ILE A 309 14.23 13.81 -8.19
N TRP A 310 15.09 12.98 -7.61
CA TRP A 310 16.42 12.72 -8.15
C TRP A 310 16.33 12.13 -9.57
N ALA A 311 15.47 11.13 -9.80
CA ALA A 311 15.28 10.53 -11.12
C ALA A 311 14.77 11.56 -12.15
N LEU A 312 13.80 12.39 -11.77
CA LEU A 312 13.30 13.46 -12.65
C LEU A 312 14.36 14.53 -12.93
N ALA A 313 15.21 14.86 -11.96
CA ALA A 313 16.32 15.80 -12.13
C ALA A 313 17.37 15.27 -13.12
N GLN A 314 17.64 13.96 -13.11
CA GLN A 314 18.54 13.30 -14.07
C GLN A 314 17.90 13.12 -15.46
N HIS A 315 16.57 13.12 -15.55
CA HIS A 315 15.82 12.88 -16.79
C HIS A 315 14.84 14.01 -17.11
N GLN A 316 15.38 15.19 -17.46
CA GLN A 316 14.61 16.43 -17.69
C GLN A 316 13.47 16.29 -18.71
N HIS A 317 13.62 15.46 -19.75
CA HIS A 317 12.56 15.21 -20.73
C HIS A 317 11.30 14.56 -20.09
N PHE A 318 11.47 13.65 -19.13
CA PHE A 318 10.36 13.09 -18.38
C PHE A 318 9.76 14.10 -17.39
N GLN A 319 10.59 14.96 -16.78
CA GLN A 319 10.12 16.03 -15.91
C GLN A 319 9.23 17.02 -16.67
N VAL A 320 9.66 17.48 -17.86
CA VAL A 320 8.89 18.38 -18.73
C VAL A 320 7.57 17.73 -19.14
N LYS A 321 7.59 16.47 -19.55
CA LYS A 321 6.37 15.73 -19.93
C LYS A 321 5.37 15.60 -18.77
N LEU A 322 5.85 15.29 -17.56
CA LEU A 322 5.01 15.23 -16.36
C LEU A 322 4.40 16.59 -16.03
N ARG A 323 5.22 17.65 -16.10
CA ARG A 323 4.76 19.03 -15.88
C ARG A 323 3.67 19.42 -16.89
N GLU A 324 3.81 19.05 -18.15
CA GLU A 324 2.81 19.33 -19.18
C GLU A 324 1.51 18.53 -18.99
N GLU A 325 1.56 17.27 -18.53
CA GLU A 325 0.35 16.51 -18.17
C GLU A 325 -0.47 17.24 -17.09
N ILE A 326 0.20 17.67 -16.02
CA ILE A 326 -0.43 18.38 -14.90
C ILE A 326 -1.00 19.74 -15.38
N ARG A 327 -0.23 20.50 -16.17
CA ARG A 327 -0.68 21.79 -16.73
C ARG A 327 -1.85 21.61 -17.70
N ALA A 328 -1.85 20.57 -18.53
CA ALA A 328 -2.93 20.26 -19.44
C ALA A 328 -4.23 19.94 -18.68
N LEU A 329 -4.14 19.17 -17.60
CA LEU A 329 -5.29 18.91 -16.72
C LEU A 329 -5.82 20.21 -16.10
N ARG A 330 -4.94 21.03 -15.51
CA ARG A 330 -5.34 22.33 -14.92
C ARG A 330 -6.00 23.27 -15.94
N ARG A 331 -5.50 23.30 -17.19
CA ARG A 331 -6.12 24.04 -18.31
C ARG A 331 -7.51 23.51 -18.66
N ARG A 332 -7.65 22.18 -18.79
CA ARG A 332 -8.92 21.52 -19.09
C ARG A 332 -9.99 21.81 -18.02
N LEU A 333 -9.56 21.87 -16.76
CA LEU A 333 -10.41 22.21 -15.62
C LEU A 333 -10.64 23.73 -15.45
N LYS A 334 -10.04 24.56 -16.32
CA LYS A 334 -10.11 26.03 -16.30
C LYS A 334 -9.64 26.66 -14.96
N LEU A 335 -8.76 25.98 -14.24
CA LEU A 335 -8.26 26.50 -12.96
C LEU A 335 -7.41 27.75 -13.15
N GLN A 336 -6.76 27.90 -14.31
CA GLN A 336 -5.94 29.06 -14.65
C GLN A 336 -6.72 30.40 -14.62
N GLN A 337 -8.02 30.38 -14.87
CA GLN A 337 -8.86 31.58 -14.91
C GLN A 337 -9.31 32.05 -13.51
N GLN A 338 -8.97 31.29 -12.46
CA GLN A 338 -9.28 31.65 -11.07
C GLN A 338 -8.19 32.52 -10.43
N SER A 339 -7.02 32.63 -11.07
CA SER A 339 -5.91 33.45 -10.60
C SER A 339 -6.01 34.88 -11.15
N ARG A 340 -5.90 35.86 -10.26
CA ARG A 340 -5.79 37.29 -10.58
C ARG A 340 -4.36 37.69 -10.94
N SER A 341 -3.35 36.93 -10.50
CA SER A 341 -1.91 37.25 -10.69
C SER A 341 -1.14 36.28 -11.61
N GLY A 342 -1.73 35.14 -11.99
CA GLY A 342 -1.06 34.06 -12.74
C GLY A 342 -0.15 33.15 -11.92
N ALA A 343 0.03 33.43 -10.61
CA ALA A 343 0.83 32.62 -9.71
C ALA A 343 0.19 31.25 -9.43
N LEU A 344 1.02 30.21 -9.25
CA LEU A 344 0.58 28.84 -8.95
C LEU A 344 -0.23 28.74 -7.65
N ASP A 345 -0.01 29.68 -6.72
CA ASP A 345 -0.56 29.68 -5.36
C ASP A 345 -2.02 30.19 -5.28
N GLU A 346 -2.59 30.68 -6.38
CA GLU A 346 -3.99 31.14 -6.44
C GLU A 346 -4.95 30.10 -7.04
N TYR A 347 -4.46 28.94 -7.48
CA TYR A 347 -5.32 27.89 -8.01
C TYR A 347 -5.88 27.03 -6.89
N ARG A 348 -7.15 26.59 -7.03
CA ARG A 348 -7.60 25.48 -6.19
C ARG A 348 -6.73 24.24 -6.44
N ASP A 349 -6.59 23.45 -5.39
CA ASP A 349 -5.97 22.15 -5.49
C ASP A 349 -6.78 21.16 -6.34
N LEU A 350 -6.05 20.20 -6.93
CA LEU A 350 -6.66 19.08 -7.65
C LEU A 350 -7.29 18.12 -6.64
N THR A 351 -8.52 17.67 -6.88
CA THR A 351 -9.13 16.64 -6.02
C THR A 351 -8.41 15.30 -6.18
N MET A 352 -8.63 14.36 -5.26
CA MET A 352 -8.05 13.01 -5.38
C MET A 352 -8.46 12.32 -6.69
N GLU A 353 -9.71 12.49 -7.12
CA GLU A 353 -10.20 11.93 -8.39
C GLU A 353 -9.50 12.56 -9.62
N GLU A 354 -9.15 13.84 -9.54
CA GLU A 354 -8.42 14.54 -10.58
C GLU A 354 -6.94 14.10 -10.61
N LEU A 355 -6.31 13.89 -9.45
CA LEU A 355 -4.96 13.33 -9.34
C LEU A 355 -4.89 11.91 -9.88
N ASP A 356 -5.87 11.06 -9.55
CA ASP A 356 -6.00 9.68 -10.07
C ASP A 356 -6.16 9.64 -11.60
N SER A 357 -6.60 10.75 -12.20
CA SER A 357 -6.77 10.87 -13.65
C SER A 357 -5.48 11.16 -14.42
N LEU A 358 -4.33 11.30 -13.74
CA LEU A 358 -3.01 11.57 -14.32
C LEU A 358 -2.21 10.25 -14.52
N PRO A 359 -2.32 9.57 -15.68
CA PRO A 359 -1.66 8.29 -15.90
C PRO A 359 -0.13 8.39 -15.93
N TYR A 360 0.44 9.51 -16.38
CA TYR A 360 1.89 9.67 -16.47
C TYR A 360 2.49 10.00 -15.10
N LEU A 361 1.79 10.76 -14.24
CA LEU A 361 2.15 10.88 -12.81
C LEU A 361 2.22 9.50 -12.13
N ASP A 362 1.18 8.68 -12.27
CA ASP A 362 1.16 7.31 -11.72
C ASP A 362 2.31 6.46 -12.31
N ALA A 363 2.62 6.61 -13.60
CA ALA A 363 3.74 5.92 -14.24
C ALA A 363 5.09 6.33 -13.65
N CYS A 364 5.35 7.62 -13.44
CA CYS A 364 6.57 8.12 -12.82
C CYS A 364 6.75 7.60 -11.40
N ILE A 365 5.68 7.63 -10.59
CA ILE A 365 5.69 7.12 -9.22
C ILE A 365 5.98 5.61 -9.20
N ARG A 366 5.30 4.83 -10.05
CA ARG A 366 5.51 3.38 -10.14
C ARG A 366 6.90 3.00 -10.62
N GLU A 367 7.42 3.71 -11.60
CA GLU A 367 8.75 3.44 -12.12
C GLU A 367 9.83 3.77 -11.09
N SER A 368 9.64 4.84 -10.32
CA SER A 368 10.52 5.17 -9.20
C SER A 368 10.46 4.09 -8.10
N LEU A 369 9.26 3.61 -7.75
CA LEU A 369 9.08 2.50 -6.80
C LEU A 369 9.70 1.19 -7.27
N ARG A 370 9.65 0.93 -8.59
CA ARG A 370 10.27 -0.25 -9.20
C ARG A 370 11.78 -0.17 -9.08
N LEU A 371 12.39 0.91 -9.57
CA LEU A 371 13.84 1.01 -9.68
C LEU A 371 14.51 1.27 -8.31
N HIS A 372 13.90 2.14 -7.51
CA HIS A 372 14.45 2.64 -6.24
C HIS A 372 13.48 2.48 -5.08
N GLY A 373 12.94 1.27 -4.90
CA GLY A 373 12.08 0.97 -3.75
C GLY A 373 12.84 1.10 -2.43
N ALA A 374 12.26 1.82 -1.46
CA ALA A 374 12.85 2.03 -0.13
C ALA A 374 13.25 0.71 0.57
N ILE A 375 12.51 -0.37 0.31
CA ILE A 375 12.84 -1.72 0.78
C ILE A 375 13.38 -2.54 -0.38
N HIS A 376 14.70 -2.75 -0.39
CA HIS A 376 15.42 -3.44 -1.46
C HIS A 376 15.41 -4.98 -1.31
N THR A 377 15.20 -5.51 -0.11
CA THR A 377 15.17 -6.96 0.17
C THR A 377 14.24 -7.25 1.33
N THR A 378 13.59 -8.41 1.30
CA THR A 378 12.80 -8.91 2.43
C THR A 378 13.10 -10.37 2.68
N SER A 379 13.00 -10.81 3.94
CA SER A 379 13.31 -12.18 4.33
C SER A 379 12.21 -12.79 5.19
N ARG A 380 11.97 -14.09 5.04
CA ARG A 380 11.10 -14.91 5.90
C ARG A 380 11.86 -16.12 6.42
N MET A 381 11.36 -16.74 7.48
CA MET A 381 11.91 -17.97 8.06
C MET A 381 10.84 -19.03 8.07
N ALA A 382 11.12 -20.23 7.54
CA ALA A 382 10.18 -21.34 7.56
C ALA A 382 10.01 -21.88 8.99
N THR A 383 8.78 -21.96 9.50
CA THR A 383 8.52 -22.54 10.84
C THR A 383 8.43 -24.06 10.85
N GLU A 384 8.22 -24.64 9.68
CA GLU A 384 8.02 -26.07 9.45
C GLU A 384 8.57 -26.47 8.08
N LYS A 385 8.71 -27.77 7.86
CA LYS A 385 9.06 -28.32 6.56
C LYS A 385 7.92 -28.07 5.57
N ASP A 386 8.25 -27.57 4.38
CA ASP A 386 7.27 -27.22 3.35
C ASP A 386 7.81 -27.52 1.94
N VAL A 387 6.91 -27.62 0.98
CA VAL A 387 7.22 -27.80 -0.44
C VAL A 387 6.68 -26.60 -1.21
N VAL A 388 7.58 -25.73 -1.67
CA VAL A 388 7.22 -24.50 -2.39
C VAL A 388 7.11 -24.79 -3.89
N PRO A 389 5.96 -24.51 -4.52
CA PRO A 389 5.80 -24.63 -5.96
C PRO A 389 6.50 -23.48 -6.69
N CYS A 390 7.10 -23.77 -7.84
CA CYS A 390 7.73 -22.79 -8.73
C CYS A 390 6.99 -22.69 -10.07
N SER A 391 7.20 -21.60 -10.80
CA SER A 391 6.54 -21.33 -12.09
C SER A 391 6.93 -22.32 -13.20
N ASP A 392 8.10 -22.93 -13.10
CA ASP A 392 8.63 -23.95 -14.03
C ASP A 392 8.19 -25.39 -13.68
N GLY A 393 7.26 -25.55 -12.73
CA GLY A 393 6.77 -26.85 -12.28
C GLY A 393 7.64 -27.54 -11.22
N ARG A 394 8.83 -26.99 -10.90
CA ARG A 394 9.64 -27.53 -9.80
C ARG A 394 8.94 -27.36 -8.47
N ARG A 395 9.23 -28.31 -7.56
CA ARG A 395 8.78 -28.32 -6.18
C ARG A 395 10.01 -28.30 -5.28
N VAL A 396 10.22 -27.19 -4.60
CA VAL A 396 11.42 -26.95 -3.79
C VAL A 396 11.10 -27.29 -2.35
N LEU A 397 11.81 -28.29 -1.82
CA LEU A 397 11.72 -28.63 -0.42
C LEU A 397 12.46 -27.58 0.42
N ILE A 398 11.76 -27.01 1.39
CA ILE A 398 12.31 -26.08 2.38
C ILE A 398 12.23 -26.76 3.74
N GLU A 399 13.37 -26.92 4.39
CA GLU A 399 13.43 -27.44 5.75
C GLU A 399 13.08 -26.35 6.76
N LYS A 400 12.64 -26.76 7.94
CA LYS A 400 12.40 -25.86 9.07
C LYS A 400 13.64 -24.98 9.34
N ASP A 401 13.40 -23.75 9.75
CA ASP A 401 14.40 -22.71 10.07
C ASP A 401 15.20 -22.19 8.86
N THR A 402 14.90 -22.66 7.63
CA THR A 402 15.48 -22.07 6.41
C THR A 402 15.03 -20.62 6.23
N VAL A 403 15.99 -19.73 5.99
CA VAL A 403 15.69 -18.32 5.67
C VAL A 403 15.48 -18.16 4.18
N VAL A 404 14.28 -17.72 3.79
CA VAL A 404 13.94 -17.35 2.42
C VAL A 404 14.18 -15.86 2.23
N MET A 405 15.12 -15.52 1.35
CA MET A 405 15.50 -14.16 0.96
C MET A 405 14.88 -13.81 -0.39
N ILE A 406 14.21 -12.66 -0.45
CA ILE A 406 13.51 -12.17 -1.64
C ILE A 406 14.15 -10.82 -2.03
N PRO A 407 14.99 -10.79 -3.06
CA PRO A 407 15.75 -9.61 -3.45
C PRO A 407 14.89 -8.70 -4.35
N LEU A 408 14.03 -7.89 -3.74
CA LEU A 408 13.07 -7.03 -4.45
C LEU A 408 13.74 -6.12 -5.49
N ALA A 409 14.89 -5.51 -5.15
CA ALA A 409 15.63 -4.64 -6.06
C ALA A 409 16.27 -5.40 -7.24
N ALA A 410 16.71 -6.64 -7.04
CA ALA A 410 17.22 -7.47 -8.13
C ALA A 410 16.08 -7.91 -9.06
N ILE A 411 14.95 -8.37 -8.50
CA ILE A 411 13.76 -8.74 -9.27
C ILE A 411 13.25 -7.53 -10.07
N SER A 412 13.30 -6.34 -9.49
CA SER A 412 12.82 -5.14 -10.16
C SER A 412 13.74 -4.68 -11.29
N GLN A 413 15.03 -5.03 -11.26
CA GLN A 413 16.03 -4.69 -12.27
C GLN A 413 16.42 -5.86 -13.18
N ASP A 414 15.76 -7.01 -13.08
CA ASP A 414 16.05 -8.19 -13.89
C ASP A 414 15.71 -7.94 -15.37
N PRO A 415 16.71 -7.98 -16.29
CA PRO A 415 16.47 -7.77 -17.70
C PRO A 415 15.53 -8.80 -18.34
N ALA A 416 15.48 -10.03 -17.81
CA ALA A 416 14.55 -11.05 -18.28
C ALA A 416 13.09 -10.68 -17.95
N LEU A 417 12.87 -9.98 -16.84
CA LEU A 417 11.55 -9.55 -16.40
C LEU A 417 11.16 -8.16 -16.90
N TRP A 418 12.12 -7.26 -17.14
CA TRP A 418 11.83 -5.84 -17.39
C TRP A 418 12.38 -5.31 -18.72
N GLY A 419 13.19 -6.08 -19.44
CA GLY A 419 13.82 -5.68 -20.70
C GLY A 419 15.25 -5.17 -20.51
N LYS A 420 15.94 -4.86 -21.62
CA LYS A 420 17.36 -4.47 -21.60
C LYS A 420 17.64 -3.18 -20.81
N ASP A 421 16.64 -2.31 -20.70
CA ASP A 421 16.68 -1.03 -19.98
C ASP A 421 16.13 -1.14 -18.55
N ALA A 422 16.11 -2.35 -17.96
CA ALA A 422 15.59 -2.60 -16.61
C ALA A 422 16.25 -1.76 -15.51
N SER A 423 17.53 -1.42 -15.64
CA SER A 423 18.27 -0.58 -14.70
C SER A 423 18.10 0.92 -14.95
N THR A 424 17.34 1.33 -15.95
CA THR A 424 17.11 2.73 -16.30
C THR A 424 15.71 3.17 -15.89
N PHE A 425 15.59 4.40 -15.39
CA PHE A 425 14.30 5.01 -15.09
C PHE A 425 13.58 5.34 -16.40
N ASN A 426 12.48 4.64 -16.69
CA ASN A 426 11.66 4.86 -17.88
C ASN A 426 10.16 4.74 -17.56
N PRO A 427 9.48 5.86 -17.23
CA PRO A 427 8.05 5.87 -16.91
C PRO A 427 7.16 5.32 -18.04
N GLU A 428 7.60 5.43 -19.30
CA GLU A 428 6.83 5.00 -20.46
C GLU A 428 6.65 3.47 -20.52
N ARG A 429 7.51 2.71 -19.83
CA ARG A 429 7.36 1.26 -19.64
C ARG A 429 6.03 0.89 -18.99
N CYS A 430 5.57 1.70 -18.04
CA CYS A 430 4.32 1.43 -17.32
C CYS A 430 3.08 1.58 -18.21
N ALA A 431 3.13 2.47 -19.22
CA ALA A 431 2.04 2.64 -20.19
C ALA A 431 1.83 1.37 -21.03
N LEU A 432 2.92 0.75 -21.50
CA LEU A 432 2.90 -0.51 -22.23
C LEU A 432 2.39 -1.68 -21.36
N ARG A 433 2.73 -1.69 -20.07
CA ARG A 433 2.38 -2.78 -19.14
C ARG A 433 0.98 -2.70 -18.55
N ARG A 434 0.33 -1.54 -18.47
CA ARG A 434 -1.10 -1.47 -18.10
C ARG A 434 -1.93 -2.34 -19.04
N THR A 435 -1.66 -2.32 -20.34
CA THR A 435 -2.36 -3.16 -21.33
C THR A 435 -2.10 -4.66 -21.11
N VAL A 436 -0.83 -5.04 -20.90
CA VAL A 436 -0.40 -6.45 -20.78
C VAL A 436 -0.75 -7.08 -19.42
N PHE A 437 -0.55 -6.37 -18.30
CA PHE A 437 -0.93 -6.89 -16.97
C PHE A 437 -2.43 -6.83 -16.72
N GLN A 438 -3.17 -5.93 -17.37
CA GLN A 438 -4.62 -5.99 -17.37
C GLN A 438 -5.04 -7.28 -18.08
N GLN A 439 -4.54 -7.56 -19.29
CA GLN A 439 -4.76 -8.85 -20.00
C GLN A 439 -4.32 -10.09 -19.19
N LEU A 440 -3.15 -10.07 -18.55
CA LEU A 440 -2.67 -11.18 -17.71
C LEU A 440 -3.46 -11.34 -16.40
N ARG A 441 -3.95 -10.24 -15.79
CA ARG A 441 -4.89 -10.31 -14.64
C ARG A 441 -6.25 -10.87 -15.05
N LEU A 442 -6.71 -10.62 -16.28
CA LEU A 442 -7.91 -11.28 -16.82
C LEU A 442 -7.67 -12.78 -16.97
N ASN A 443 -6.52 -13.18 -17.53
CA ASN A 443 -6.19 -14.59 -17.76
C ASN A 443 -5.91 -15.39 -16.47
N THR A 444 -5.24 -14.80 -15.47
CA THR A 444 -4.90 -15.48 -14.21
C THR A 444 -6.08 -15.58 -13.23
N ASN A 445 -6.97 -14.58 -13.19
CA ASN A 445 -8.20 -14.69 -12.40
C ASN A 445 -9.25 -15.59 -13.07
N ALA A 446 -9.25 -15.70 -14.40
CA ALA A 446 -10.14 -16.62 -15.13
C ALA A 446 -9.79 -18.10 -14.87
N ALA A 447 -8.50 -18.43 -14.78
CA ALA A 447 -8.07 -19.83 -14.69
C ALA A 447 -8.08 -20.42 -13.28
N SER A 448 -7.88 -19.61 -12.22
CA SER A 448 -7.57 -20.18 -10.89
C SER A 448 -8.74 -20.25 -9.90
N ASN A 449 -9.93 -19.72 -10.22
CA ASN A 449 -11.09 -19.75 -9.30
C ASN A 449 -12.48 -19.68 -9.96
N ALA A 450 -12.61 -19.67 -11.28
CA ALA A 450 -13.92 -19.61 -11.92
C ALA A 450 -14.61 -20.98 -11.92
N ALA A 451 -15.93 -21.01 -11.70
CA ALA A 451 -16.73 -22.22 -11.84
C ALA A 451 -16.92 -22.61 -13.33
N ASN A 452 -16.74 -21.64 -14.24
CA ASN A 452 -16.74 -21.79 -15.70
C ASN A 452 -15.56 -20.98 -16.29
N PRO A 453 -14.69 -21.55 -17.15
CA PRO A 453 -13.57 -20.85 -17.80
C PRO A 453 -13.96 -19.55 -18.54
N LEU A 454 -15.21 -19.45 -18.99
CA LEU A 454 -15.74 -18.29 -19.71
C LEU A 454 -16.21 -17.16 -18.78
N ASP A 455 -16.33 -17.39 -17.46
CA ASP A 455 -16.82 -16.37 -16.52
C ASP A 455 -15.90 -15.12 -16.46
N GLY A 456 -14.59 -15.29 -16.63
CA GLY A 456 -13.63 -14.17 -16.62
C GLY A 456 -13.86 -13.21 -17.80
N PRO A 457 -13.69 -13.68 -19.04
CA PRO A 457 -13.94 -12.88 -20.24
C PRO A 457 -15.33 -12.23 -20.26
N THR A 458 -16.39 -12.95 -19.90
CA THR A 458 -17.76 -12.40 -19.86
C THR A 458 -17.90 -11.28 -18.82
N LEU A 459 -17.33 -11.45 -17.62
CA LEU A 459 -17.37 -10.42 -16.57
C LEU A 459 -16.68 -9.13 -17.01
N ASP A 460 -15.56 -9.23 -17.73
CA ASP A 460 -14.83 -8.07 -18.22
C ASP A 460 -15.59 -7.34 -19.31
N THR A 461 -16.18 -8.07 -20.27
CA THR A 461 -17.03 -7.49 -21.32
C THR A 461 -18.23 -6.76 -20.70
N VAL A 462 -18.89 -7.36 -19.70
CA VAL A 462 -20.01 -6.73 -18.96
C VAL A 462 -19.56 -5.45 -18.25
N LYS A 463 -18.41 -5.47 -17.54
CA LYS A 463 -17.88 -4.27 -16.86
C LYS A 463 -17.50 -3.16 -17.82
N GLN A 464 -16.90 -3.50 -18.96
CA GLN A 464 -16.53 -2.54 -19.99
C GLN A 464 -17.77 -1.89 -20.62
N GLN A 465 -18.77 -2.68 -21.00
CA GLN A 465 -20.04 -2.20 -21.54
C GLN A 465 -20.80 -1.34 -20.52
N TRP A 466 -20.85 -1.74 -19.25
CA TRP A 466 -21.45 -0.94 -18.18
C TRP A 466 -20.77 0.42 -18.01
N LYS A 467 -19.44 0.47 -18.04
CA LYS A 467 -18.69 1.73 -18.00
C LYS A 467 -18.99 2.61 -19.22
N LYS A 468 -18.96 2.03 -20.43
CA LYS A 468 -19.30 2.75 -21.67
C LYS A 468 -20.71 3.34 -21.61
N ALA A 469 -21.71 2.58 -21.16
CA ALA A 469 -23.09 3.05 -20.99
C ALA A 469 -23.20 4.22 -20.00
N ARG A 470 -22.47 4.16 -18.86
CA ARG A 470 -22.42 5.29 -17.91
C ARG A 470 -21.81 6.56 -18.50
N PHE A 471 -20.75 6.43 -19.31
CA PHE A 471 -20.14 7.58 -19.98
C PHE A 471 -21.02 8.14 -21.10
N ALA A 472 -21.71 7.27 -21.83
CA ALA A 472 -22.65 7.64 -22.89
C ALA A 472 -24.01 8.15 -22.38
N LYS A 473 -24.24 8.17 -21.05
CA LYS A 473 -25.54 8.46 -20.40
C LYS A 473 -26.69 7.56 -20.87
N ASP A 474 -26.38 6.34 -21.31
CA ASP A 474 -27.37 5.29 -21.55
C ASP A 474 -27.81 4.70 -20.20
N THR A 475 -28.90 5.25 -19.67
CA THR A 475 -29.44 4.90 -18.36
C THR A 475 -29.97 3.47 -18.33
N GLU A 476 -30.56 2.97 -19.41
CA GLU A 476 -31.16 1.64 -19.46
C GLU A 476 -30.08 0.55 -19.39
N THR A 477 -29.07 0.61 -20.26
CA THR A 477 -27.96 -0.35 -20.27
C THR A 477 -27.15 -0.28 -18.97
N ALA A 478 -26.92 0.92 -18.44
CA ALA A 478 -26.20 1.11 -17.18
C ALA A 478 -26.94 0.51 -15.97
N THR A 479 -28.27 0.63 -15.92
CA THR A 479 -29.08 0.05 -14.84
C THR A 479 -29.13 -1.48 -14.94
N VAL A 480 -29.33 -2.03 -16.13
CA VAL A 480 -29.42 -3.49 -16.34
C VAL A 480 -28.11 -4.19 -15.99
N LEU A 481 -27.00 -3.74 -16.57
CA LEU A 481 -25.69 -4.34 -16.30
C LEU A 481 -25.20 -4.04 -14.87
N GLY A 482 -25.54 -2.86 -14.34
CA GLY A 482 -25.25 -2.49 -12.95
C GLY A 482 -25.92 -3.45 -11.95
N GLY A 483 -27.21 -3.76 -12.17
CA GLY A 483 -27.94 -4.73 -11.34
C GLY A 483 -27.30 -6.12 -11.32
N ILE A 484 -26.88 -6.63 -12.49
CA ILE A 484 -26.19 -7.93 -12.58
C ILE A 484 -24.86 -7.93 -11.82
N LEU A 485 -24.09 -6.83 -11.90
CA LEU A 485 -22.82 -6.69 -11.17
C LEU A 485 -23.04 -6.60 -9.65
N THR A 486 -24.09 -5.91 -9.21
CA THR A 486 -24.47 -5.83 -7.80
C THR A 486 -24.91 -7.21 -7.27
N ASP A 487 -25.72 -7.95 -8.02
CA ASP A 487 -26.16 -9.31 -7.67
C ASP A 487 -24.96 -10.26 -7.57
N LEU A 488 -24.00 -10.17 -8.51
CA LEU A 488 -22.76 -10.93 -8.46
C LEU A 488 -21.93 -10.59 -7.21
N GLN A 489 -21.78 -9.30 -6.90
CA GLN A 489 -21.02 -8.85 -5.73
C GLN A 489 -21.67 -9.30 -4.42
N TYR A 490 -23.00 -9.27 -4.34
CA TYR A 490 -23.75 -9.78 -3.20
C TYR A 490 -23.53 -11.29 -3.04
N ALA A 491 -23.70 -12.06 -4.12
CA ALA A 491 -23.48 -13.51 -4.10
C ALA A 491 -22.04 -13.89 -3.75
N GLN A 492 -21.04 -13.10 -4.18
CA GLN A 492 -19.64 -13.29 -3.81
C GLN A 492 -19.41 -13.09 -2.30
N LYS A 493 -20.00 -12.05 -1.71
CA LYS A 493 -19.92 -11.80 -0.26
C LYS A 493 -20.56 -12.93 0.55
N THR A 494 -21.75 -13.38 0.16
CA THR A 494 -22.48 -14.46 0.87
C THR A 494 -21.72 -15.79 0.78
N LYS A 495 -21.17 -16.14 -0.39
CA LYS A 495 -20.44 -17.40 -0.55
C LYS A 495 -19.03 -17.39 0.05
N ALA A 496 -18.37 -16.23 0.10
CA ALA A 496 -17.09 -16.07 0.80
C ALA A 496 -17.25 -16.27 2.32
N GLN A 497 -18.39 -15.88 2.91
CA GLN A 497 -18.72 -16.16 4.30
C GLN A 497 -18.96 -17.66 4.58
N ALA A 498 -19.43 -18.41 3.57
CA ALA A 498 -19.75 -19.84 3.68
C ALA A 498 -18.63 -20.78 3.16
N ASN A 499 -17.48 -20.25 2.76
CA ASN A 499 -16.36 -21.01 2.17
C ASN A 499 -16.75 -21.85 0.93
N GLN A 500 -17.69 -21.35 0.12
CA GLN A 500 -18.23 -22.04 -1.07
C GLN A 500 -17.62 -21.51 -2.37
N LYS A 501 -17.69 -22.32 -3.44
CA LYS A 501 -17.23 -21.93 -4.80
C LYS A 501 -17.89 -20.61 -5.25
N PRO A 502 -17.13 -19.69 -5.88
CA PRO A 502 -17.64 -18.37 -6.27
C PRO A 502 -18.80 -18.49 -7.29
N PRO A 503 -19.73 -17.53 -7.27
CA PRO A 503 -20.87 -17.53 -8.19
C PRO A 503 -20.42 -17.22 -9.63
N SER A 504 -21.01 -17.92 -10.61
CA SER A 504 -20.77 -17.71 -12.05
C SER A 504 -21.56 -16.52 -12.57
N ILE A 505 -20.91 -15.64 -13.33
CA ILE A 505 -21.55 -14.48 -13.96
C ILE A 505 -22.52 -14.91 -15.06
N ILE A 506 -22.19 -15.98 -15.80
CA ILE A 506 -23.07 -16.56 -16.82
C ILE A 506 -24.39 -17.02 -16.19
N LYS A 507 -24.33 -17.69 -15.02
CA LYS A 507 -25.53 -18.09 -14.28
C LYS A 507 -26.34 -16.89 -13.77
N MET A 508 -25.68 -15.79 -13.39
CA MET A 508 -26.38 -14.56 -12.99
C MET A 508 -27.10 -13.92 -14.18
N ILE A 509 -26.46 -13.85 -15.35
CA ILE A 509 -27.06 -13.36 -16.59
C ILE A 509 -28.28 -14.22 -16.98
N GLN A 510 -28.14 -15.54 -16.97
CA GLN A 510 -29.26 -16.47 -17.25
C GLN A 510 -30.44 -16.30 -16.27
N LYS A 511 -30.15 -16.12 -14.97
CA LYS A 511 -31.17 -15.83 -13.96
C LYS A 511 -31.84 -14.47 -14.22
N GLY A 512 -31.07 -13.47 -14.62
CA GLY A 512 -31.54 -12.16 -15.03
C GLY A 512 -32.48 -12.23 -16.24
N ILE A 513 -32.13 -13.00 -17.27
CA ILE A 513 -32.97 -13.25 -18.44
C ILE A 513 -34.28 -13.93 -18.04
N LYS A 514 -34.21 -15.01 -17.24
CA LYS A 514 -35.40 -15.74 -16.79
C LYS A 514 -36.36 -14.83 -16.02
N LYS A 515 -35.86 -14.05 -15.07
CA LYS A 515 -36.67 -13.12 -14.27
C LYS A 515 -37.40 -12.09 -15.14
N ARG A 516 -36.73 -11.58 -16.17
CA ARG A 516 -37.30 -10.62 -17.12
C ARG A 516 -38.29 -11.26 -18.08
N ALA A 517 -38.05 -12.49 -18.52
CA ALA A 517 -39.01 -13.25 -19.33
C ALA A 517 -40.29 -13.56 -18.55
N ASP A 518 -40.17 -13.90 -17.27
CA ASP A 518 -41.31 -14.09 -16.37
C ASP A 518 -42.08 -12.77 -16.17
N ALA A 519 -41.38 -11.64 -15.99
CA ALA A 519 -41.99 -10.31 -15.89
C ALA A 519 -42.71 -9.89 -17.18
N ALA A 520 -42.09 -10.08 -18.35
CA ALA A 520 -42.68 -9.79 -19.64
C ALA A 520 -43.99 -10.57 -19.86
N ARG A 521 -44.00 -11.87 -19.52
CA ARG A 521 -45.22 -12.70 -19.54
C ARG A 521 -46.29 -12.16 -18.61
N ALA A 522 -45.92 -11.81 -17.37
CA ALA A 522 -46.85 -11.24 -16.40
C ALA A 522 -47.44 -9.90 -16.87
N TYR A 523 -46.65 -9.04 -17.51
CA TYR A 523 -47.13 -7.77 -18.06
C TYR A 523 -48.11 -7.95 -19.22
N ARG A 524 -47.91 -8.97 -20.08
CA ARG A 524 -48.86 -9.31 -21.14
C ARG A 524 -50.16 -9.96 -20.64
N GLN A 525 -50.11 -10.60 -19.47
CA GLN A 525 -51.26 -11.29 -18.87
C GLN A 525 -51.97 -10.46 -17.79
N ALA A 526 -51.48 -9.24 -17.50
CA ALA A 526 -52.06 -8.35 -16.51
C ALA A 526 -53.49 -7.92 -16.92
N LYS A 527 -54.40 -7.91 -15.95
CA LYS A 527 -55.79 -7.40 -16.10
C LYS A 527 -55.96 -6.13 -15.25
N PRO A 528 -56.80 -5.15 -15.66
CA PRO A 528 -57.78 -5.23 -16.75
C PRO A 528 -57.20 -5.06 -18.17
N GLU A 529 -56.04 -4.42 -18.33
CA GLU A 529 -55.37 -4.24 -19.64
C GLU A 529 -53.91 -4.72 -19.63
N PRO A 530 -53.45 -5.41 -20.70
CA PRO A 530 -52.05 -5.78 -20.87
C PRO A 530 -51.12 -4.57 -20.94
N ARG A 531 -50.01 -4.58 -20.21
CA ARG A 531 -48.97 -3.54 -20.26
C ARG A 531 -47.90 -3.89 -21.29
N ALA A 532 -48.25 -3.72 -22.57
CA ALA A 532 -47.39 -4.07 -23.70
C ALA A 532 -46.06 -3.29 -23.71
N ASP A 533 -46.09 -2.02 -23.32
CA ASP A 533 -44.94 -1.12 -23.19
C ASP A 533 -43.87 -1.66 -22.22
N LEU A 534 -44.29 -2.16 -21.06
CA LEU A 534 -43.40 -2.75 -20.06
C LEU A 534 -42.89 -4.13 -20.51
N ALA A 535 -43.73 -4.92 -21.18
CA ALA A 535 -43.31 -6.19 -21.74
C ALA A 535 -42.23 -6.02 -22.83
N GLU A 536 -42.40 -5.07 -23.74
CA GLU A 536 -41.40 -4.74 -24.78
C GLU A 536 -40.10 -4.18 -24.19
N LYS A 537 -40.18 -3.45 -23.08
CA LYS A 537 -38.99 -3.01 -22.35
C LYS A 537 -38.20 -4.20 -21.77
N GLU A 538 -38.88 -5.13 -21.11
CA GLU A 538 -38.22 -6.33 -20.58
C GLU A 538 -37.61 -7.20 -21.70
N GLU A 539 -38.28 -7.33 -22.85
CA GLU A 539 -37.77 -8.05 -24.02
C GLU A 539 -36.53 -7.39 -24.63
N ARG A 540 -36.47 -6.05 -24.68
CA ARG A 540 -35.25 -5.33 -25.10
C ARG A 540 -34.07 -5.59 -24.17
N GLN A 541 -34.32 -5.63 -22.87
CA GLN A 541 -33.28 -5.93 -21.87
C GLN A 541 -32.81 -7.39 -21.93
N ILE A 542 -33.71 -8.32 -22.28
CA ILE A 542 -33.34 -9.72 -22.54
C ILE A 542 -32.38 -9.80 -23.72
N LYS A 543 -32.70 -9.18 -24.86
CA LYS A 543 -31.83 -9.16 -26.05
C LYS A 543 -30.45 -8.60 -25.72
N LEU A 544 -30.39 -7.52 -24.93
CA LEU A 544 -29.12 -6.97 -24.45
C LEU A 544 -28.32 -8.01 -23.64
N LEU A 545 -28.95 -8.69 -22.68
CA LEU A 545 -28.27 -9.67 -21.82
C LEU A 545 -27.82 -10.92 -22.59
N GLU A 546 -28.55 -11.33 -23.61
CA GLU A 546 -28.20 -12.47 -24.48
C GLU A 546 -26.91 -12.25 -25.26
N THR A 547 -26.56 -11.00 -25.60
CA THR A 547 -25.28 -10.68 -26.28
C THR A 547 -24.03 -11.02 -25.46
N PHE A 548 -24.19 -11.26 -24.15
CA PHE A 548 -23.09 -11.61 -23.24
C PHE A 548 -23.01 -13.11 -22.92
N LEU A 549 -23.96 -13.92 -23.41
CA LEU A 549 -23.90 -15.37 -23.27
C LEU A 549 -23.07 -15.97 -24.42
N PRO A 550 -22.25 -17.01 -24.16
CA PRO A 550 -21.57 -17.74 -25.21
C PRO A 550 -22.59 -18.40 -26.14
N GLU A 551 -22.28 -18.47 -27.44
CA GLU A 551 -23.09 -19.21 -28.42
C GLU A 551 -23.24 -20.66 -27.96
N ARG A 552 -24.45 -21.21 -28.03
CA ARG A 552 -24.67 -22.62 -27.74
C ARG A 552 -24.02 -23.42 -28.88
N GLU A 553 -22.92 -24.09 -28.60
CA GLU A 553 -22.54 -25.28 -29.39
C GLU A 553 -23.72 -26.25 -29.27
N ASN A 554 -24.39 -26.52 -30.39
CA ASN A 554 -25.43 -27.54 -30.50
C ASN A 554 -24.85 -28.94 -30.37
#